data_AF-A0A0F4G7X7-F1
#
_entry.id   AF-A0A0F4G7X7-F1
#
_cell.length_a   1.000
_cell.length_b   1.000
_cell.length_c   1.000
_cell.angle_alpha   90.00
_cell.angle_beta   90.00
_cell.angle_gamma   90.00
#
_symmetry.space_group_name_H-M   'P 1'
#
loop_
_entity.id
_entity.type
_entity.pdbx_description
1 polymer ?
#
loop_
_entity_poly.entity_id
_entity_poly.type
_entity_poly.pdbx_seq_one_letter_code
_entity_poly.pdbx_strand_id
1 'polypeptide(L)'
;MPHVGRRKLYVVGQALLFSLLIIIGFLGIASKEDAAAQWVIGSMLLLFTFTYNCTVGPVCYALIAEMPSTRLRQKTVVLARNTYQIVGIITNVLTTRQLNPGAWNWGPFSAFFWAGTCFTMLTWTYFRLPEPKGRTYGELDVLFQMGVGARKFATTKIDTDEQLAAVVKQKNVDVEHIELKL
;
A
#
# COMPACT_ATOMS: atom_id res chain seq x y z
N MET A 1 3.76 -8.76 15.72
CA MET A 1 5.20 -8.60 15.40
C MET A 1 5.68 -7.23 15.86
N PRO A 2 6.24 -7.08 17.09
CA PRO A 2 6.52 -5.76 17.68
C PRO A 2 7.82 -5.10 17.18
N HIS A 3 8.70 -5.84 16.49
CA HIS A 3 10.08 -5.40 16.27
C HIS A 3 10.36 -4.83 14.88
N VAL A 4 9.60 -5.20 13.84
CA VAL A 4 9.78 -4.67 12.46
C VAL A 4 8.72 -3.60 12.19
N GLY A 5 9.14 -2.38 11.85
CA GLY A 5 8.22 -1.30 11.49
C GLY A 5 7.38 -1.69 10.27
N ARG A 6 6.05 -1.53 10.37
CA ARG A 6 5.09 -1.94 9.32
C ARG A 6 5.41 -1.33 7.96
N ARG A 7 5.92 -0.08 7.95
CA ARG A 7 6.43 0.60 6.76
C ARG A 7 7.60 -0.15 6.12
N LYS A 8 8.61 -0.53 6.91
CA LYS A 8 9.78 -1.28 6.40
C LYS A 8 9.35 -2.64 5.84
N LEU A 9 8.45 -3.34 6.53
CA LEU A 9 7.94 -4.64 6.06
C LEU A 9 7.17 -4.50 4.74
N TYR A 10 6.37 -3.44 4.60
CA TYR A 10 5.62 -3.16 3.37
C TYR A 10 6.53 -2.80 2.19
N VAL A 11 7.51 -1.91 2.40
CA VAL A 11 8.46 -1.48 1.37
C VAL A 11 9.38 -2.61 0.96
N VAL A 12 9.91 -3.39 1.91
CA VAL A 12 10.74 -4.57 1.61
C VAL A 12 9.91 -5.64 0.87
N GLY A 13 8.67 -5.88 1.31
CA GLY A 13 7.76 -6.80 0.61
C GLY A 13 7.51 -6.36 -0.83
N GLN A 14 7.20 -5.08 -1.07
CA GLN A 14 7.02 -4.54 -2.42
C GLN A 14 8.29 -4.60 -3.27
N ALA A 15 9.46 -4.32 -2.71
CA ALA A 15 10.74 -4.43 -3.43
C ALA A 15 11.05 -5.89 -3.83
N LEU A 16 10.74 -6.85 -2.96
CA LEU A 16 10.89 -8.27 -3.24
C LEU A 16 9.93 -8.72 -4.34
N LEU A 17 8.66 -8.31 -4.28
CA LEU A 17 7.67 -8.60 -5.32
C LEU A 17 8.04 -7.98 -6.68
N PHE A 18 8.54 -6.74 -6.68
CA PHE A 18 9.06 -6.09 -7.89
C PHE A 18 10.20 -6.89 -8.50
N SER A 19 11.16 -7.32 -7.68
CA SER A 19 12.30 -8.12 -8.14
C SER A 19 11.85 -9.45 -8.74
N LEU A 20 10.89 -10.14 -8.11
CA LEU A 20 10.31 -11.38 -8.63
C LEU A 20 9.59 -11.16 -9.97
N LEU A 21 8.82 -10.08 -10.13
CA LEU A 21 8.14 -9.75 -11.39
C LEU A 21 9.12 -9.45 -12.52
N ILE A 22 10.24 -8.77 -12.23
CA ILE A 22 11.30 -8.53 -13.20
C ILE A 22 11.94 -9.86 -13.64
N ILE A 23 12.25 -10.75 -12.69
CA ILE A 23 12.80 -12.08 -13.00
C ILE A 23 11.82 -12.88 -13.88
N ILE A 24 10.53 -12.92 -13.53
CA ILE A 24 9.50 -13.60 -14.32
C ILE A 24 9.41 -13.01 -15.73
N GLY A 25 9.46 -11.68 -15.85
CA GLY A 25 9.45 -11.00 -17.15
C GLY A 25 10.63 -11.41 -18.02
N PHE A 26 11.85 -11.43 -17.48
CA PHE A 26 13.04 -11.87 -18.22
C PHE A 26 12.99 -13.35 -18.59
N LEU A 27 12.51 -14.23 -17.69
CA LEU A 27 12.29 -15.64 -18.00
C LEU A 27 11.26 -15.82 -19.12
N GLY A 28 10.26 -14.95 -19.18
CA GLY A 28 9.26 -14.92 -20.25
C GLY A 28 9.82 -14.65 -21.65
N ILE A 29 10.98 -14.00 -21.75
CA ILE A 29 11.69 -13.79 -23.03
C ILE A 29 12.34 -15.09 -23.50
N ALA A 30 12.92 -15.86 -22.57
CA ALA A 30 13.66 -17.08 -22.86
C ALA A 30 12.76 -18.33 -22.98
N SER A 31 11.52 -18.29 -22.50
CA SER A 31 10.67 -19.48 -22.30
C SER A 31 9.79 -19.90 -23.48
N LYS A 32 9.92 -19.27 -24.66
CA LYS A 32 9.01 -19.54 -25.80
C LYS A 32 9.03 -21.00 -26.29
N GLU A 33 10.13 -21.74 -26.07
CA GLU A 33 10.26 -23.12 -26.56
C GLU A 33 10.74 -24.13 -25.50
N ASP A 34 11.06 -23.69 -24.28
CA ASP A 34 11.61 -24.58 -23.23
C ASP A 34 10.59 -24.87 -22.13
N ALA A 35 10.21 -26.15 -22.00
CA ALA A 35 9.32 -26.64 -20.96
C ALA A 35 9.90 -26.42 -19.55
N ALA A 36 11.22 -26.50 -19.37
CA ALA A 36 11.87 -26.25 -18.09
C ALA A 36 11.67 -24.79 -17.65
N ALA A 37 11.78 -23.85 -18.58
CA ALA A 37 11.57 -22.43 -18.30
C ALA A 37 10.12 -22.12 -17.86
N GLN A 38 9.12 -22.81 -18.43
CA GLN A 38 7.71 -22.68 -18.02
C GLN A 38 7.48 -23.16 -16.59
N TRP A 39 8.10 -24.27 -16.18
CA TRP A 39 8.03 -24.76 -14.79
C TRP A 39 8.65 -23.77 -13.81
N VAL A 40 9.80 -23.17 -14.15
CA VAL A 40 10.44 -22.16 -13.31
C VAL A 40 9.56 -20.91 -13.18
N ILE A 41 8.94 -20.43 -14.27
CA ILE A 41 7.98 -19.31 -14.22
C ILE A 41 6.83 -19.64 -13.26
N GLY A 42 6.26 -20.85 -13.36
CA GLY A 42 5.21 -21.31 -12.45
C GLY A 42 5.64 -21.28 -10.98
N SER A 43 6.82 -21.83 -10.66
CA SER A 43 7.36 -21.80 -9.29
C SER A 43 7.62 -20.38 -8.78
N MET A 44 8.10 -19.48 -9.64
CA MET A 44 8.30 -18.07 -9.28
C MET A 44 6.99 -17.34 -9.01
N LEU A 45 5.91 -17.64 -9.75
CA LEU A 45 4.57 -17.10 -9.48
C LEU A 45 4.01 -17.58 -8.13
N LEU A 46 4.29 -18.82 -7.73
CA LEU A 46 3.93 -19.33 -6.41
C LEU A 46 4.70 -18.60 -5.30
N LEU A 47 6.02 -18.38 -5.49
CA LEU A 47 6.83 -17.63 -4.55
C LEU A 47 6.38 -16.17 -4.44
N PHE A 48 6.01 -15.55 -5.56
CA PHE A 48 5.40 -14.22 -5.59
C PHE A 48 4.10 -14.19 -4.76
N THR A 49 3.21 -15.17 -4.97
CA THR A 49 1.94 -15.27 -4.25
C THR A 49 2.16 -15.48 -2.75
N PHE A 50 3.09 -16.35 -2.37
CA PHE A 50 3.46 -16.56 -0.97
C PHE A 50 3.97 -15.27 -0.32
N THR A 51 4.93 -14.61 -0.96
CA THR A 51 5.50 -13.34 -0.50
C THR A 51 4.42 -12.29 -0.31
N TYR A 52 3.49 -12.17 -1.27
CA TYR A 52 2.40 -11.21 -1.22
C TYR A 52 1.46 -11.46 -0.03
N ASN A 53 1.09 -12.72 0.20
CA ASN A 53 0.20 -13.12 1.30
C ASN A 53 0.87 -12.95 2.68
N CYS A 54 2.19 -13.09 2.79
CA CYS A 54 2.89 -12.89 4.07
C CYS A 54 3.18 -11.41 4.36
N THR A 55 3.33 -10.58 3.34
CA THR A 55 3.79 -9.18 3.50
C THR A 55 2.69 -8.18 3.14
N VAL A 56 2.49 -7.90 1.86
CA VAL A 56 1.66 -6.80 1.36
C VAL A 56 0.20 -6.98 1.77
N GLY A 57 -0.35 -8.20 1.69
CA GLY A 57 -1.73 -8.50 2.06
C GLY A 57 -2.08 -8.07 3.49
N PRO A 58 -1.52 -8.73 4.52
CA PRO A 58 -1.86 -8.46 5.91
C PRO A 58 -1.43 -7.06 6.35
N VAL A 59 -0.28 -6.57 5.88
CA VAL A 59 0.24 -5.24 6.27
C VAL A 59 -0.64 -4.13 5.70
N CYS A 60 -1.16 -4.26 4.48
CA CYS A 60 -2.07 -3.28 3.89
C CYS A 60 -3.35 -3.12 4.73
N TYR A 61 -4.01 -4.23 5.09
CA TYR A 61 -5.20 -4.18 5.93
C TYR A 61 -4.93 -3.58 7.31
N ALA A 62 -3.78 -3.94 7.88
CA ALA A 62 -3.38 -3.44 9.18
C ALA A 62 -3.08 -1.92 9.16
N LEU A 63 -2.49 -1.40 8.07
CA LEU A 63 -2.28 0.03 7.85
C LEU A 63 -3.61 0.78 7.65
N ILE A 64 -4.53 0.26 6.84
CA ILE A 64 -5.85 0.87 6.62
C ILE A 64 -6.65 0.95 7.93
N ALA A 65 -6.46 -0.01 8.84
CA ALA A 65 -7.10 0.02 10.15
C ALA A 65 -6.50 1.06 11.10
N GLU A 66 -5.22 1.41 10.95
CA GLU A 66 -4.48 2.30 11.86
C GLU A 66 -4.44 3.77 11.43
N MET A 67 -4.60 4.06 10.13
CA MET A 67 -4.51 5.42 9.60
C MET A 67 -5.73 6.34 9.86
N PRO A 68 -7.00 5.86 9.85
CA PRO A 68 -8.14 6.77 9.96
C PRO A 68 -8.57 7.05 11.41
N SER A 69 -8.84 8.32 11.72
CA SER A 69 -9.46 8.71 13.00
C SER A 69 -10.88 8.15 13.13
N THR A 70 -11.27 7.75 14.34
CA THR A 70 -12.52 7.02 14.63
C THR A 70 -13.79 7.70 14.10
N ARG A 71 -13.83 9.03 14.04
CA ARG A 71 -15.01 9.79 13.61
C ARG A 71 -15.20 9.82 12.08
N LEU A 72 -14.13 9.71 11.29
CA LEU A 72 -14.17 9.74 9.83
C LEU A 72 -13.90 8.36 9.18
N ARG A 73 -13.47 7.38 9.99
CA ARG A 73 -13.07 6.04 9.57
C ARG A 73 -14.08 5.35 8.66
N GLN A 74 -15.37 5.42 8.98
CA GLN A 74 -16.39 4.71 8.20
C GLN A 74 -16.50 5.24 6.76
N LYS A 75 -16.49 6.58 6.57
CA LYS A 75 -16.55 7.21 5.25
C LYS A 75 -15.30 6.90 4.42
N THR A 76 -14.12 7.00 5.03
CA THR A 76 -12.84 6.72 4.35
C THR A 76 -12.71 5.24 3.96
N VAL A 77 -13.12 4.32 4.83
CA VAL A 77 -13.05 2.87 4.55
C VAL A 77 -13.99 2.48 3.41
N VAL A 78 -15.22 3.01 3.38
CA VAL A 78 -16.17 2.74 2.29
C VAL A 78 -15.63 3.26 0.96
N LEU A 79 -15.10 4.49 0.92
CA LEU A 79 -14.49 5.05 -0.28
C LEU A 79 -13.30 4.20 -0.75
N ALA A 80 -12.38 3.85 0.16
CA ALA A 80 -11.23 2.99 -0.14
C ALA A 80 -11.66 1.61 -0.68
N ARG A 81 -12.71 1.02 -0.10
CA ARG A 81 -13.23 -0.28 -0.57
C ARG A 81 -13.83 -0.18 -1.97
N ASN A 82 -14.61 0.86 -2.25
CA ASN A 82 -15.18 1.07 -3.58
C ASN A 82 -14.09 1.28 -4.63
N THR A 83 -13.09 2.12 -4.35
CA THR A 83 -11.94 2.31 -5.25
C THR A 83 -11.19 0.99 -5.47
N TYR A 84 -10.95 0.20 -4.41
CA TYR A 84 -10.32 -1.12 -4.52
C TYR A 84 -11.11 -2.07 -5.43
N GLN A 85 -12.44 -2.13 -5.31
CA GLN A 85 -13.26 -2.98 -6.17
C GLN A 85 -13.22 -2.54 -7.63
N ILE A 86 -13.29 -1.23 -7.91
CA ILE A 86 -13.21 -0.69 -9.28
C ILE A 86 -11.87 -1.03 -9.92
N VAL A 87 -10.76 -0.78 -9.23
CA VAL A 87 -9.41 -1.12 -9.71
C VAL A 87 -9.28 -2.64 -9.89
N GLY A 88 -9.89 -3.43 -9.01
CA GLY A 88 -9.95 -4.89 -9.13
C GLY A 88 -10.62 -5.36 -10.41
N ILE A 89 -11.73 -4.74 -10.82
CA ILE A 89 -12.42 -5.07 -12.08
C ILE A 89 -11.52 -4.75 -13.27
N ILE A 90 -10.92 -3.55 -13.30
CA ILE A 90 -10.01 -3.11 -14.38
C ILE A 90 -8.83 -4.09 -14.49
N THR A 91 -8.23 -4.43 -13.37
CA THR A 91 -7.09 -5.36 -13.31
C THR A 91 -7.47 -6.75 -13.82
N ASN A 92 -8.63 -7.28 -13.44
CA ASN A 92 -9.10 -8.58 -13.94
C ASN A 92 -9.30 -8.60 -15.46
N VAL A 93 -9.88 -7.53 -16.02
CA VAL A 93 -10.06 -7.41 -17.48
C VAL A 93 -8.72 -7.32 -18.19
N LEU A 94 -7.79 -6.50 -17.68
CA LEU A 94 -6.45 -6.36 -18.25
C LEU A 94 -5.68 -7.68 -18.20
N THR A 95 -5.60 -8.33 -17.04
CA THR A 95 -4.88 -9.61 -16.87
C THR A 95 -5.45 -10.70 -17.76
N THR A 96 -6.78 -10.79 -17.88
CA THR A 96 -7.43 -11.76 -18.78
C THR A 96 -7.06 -11.50 -20.24
N ARG A 97 -7.04 -10.23 -20.69
CA ARG A 97 -6.65 -9.88 -22.05
C ARG A 97 -5.15 -10.09 -22.33
N GLN A 98 -4.30 -9.83 -21.34
CA GLN A 98 -2.85 -10.01 -21.42
C GLN A 98 -2.46 -11.49 -21.55
N LEU A 99 -3.12 -12.38 -20.82
CA LEU A 99 -2.83 -13.81 -20.83
C LEU A 99 -3.53 -14.56 -21.97
N ASN A 100 -4.63 -14.03 -22.51
CA ASN A 100 -5.38 -14.71 -23.57
C ASN A 100 -4.60 -14.70 -24.91
N PRO A 101 -4.33 -15.88 -25.50
CA PRO A 101 -3.65 -15.99 -26.80
C PRO A 101 -4.41 -15.38 -27.98
N GLY A 102 -5.74 -15.28 -27.88
CA GLY A 102 -6.62 -14.69 -28.90
C GLY A 102 -6.83 -13.18 -28.76
N ALA A 103 -6.18 -12.53 -27.80
CA ALA A 103 -6.23 -11.08 -27.61
C ALA A 103 -4.82 -10.47 -27.71
N TRP A 104 -4.22 -10.07 -26.59
CA TRP A 104 -2.90 -9.43 -26.59
C TRP A 104 -1.74 -10.42 -26.56
N ASN A 105 -1.98 -11.65 -26.07
CA ASN A 105 -0.98 -12.73 -26.03
C ASN A 105 0.38 -12.28 -25.45
N TRP A 106 0.36 -11.48 -24.38
CA TRP A 106 1.58 -11.05 -23.70
C TRP A 106 2.19 -12.17 -22.86
N GLY A 107 1.35 -13.09 -22.35
CA GLY A 107 1.82 -14.21 -21.52
C GLY A 107 2.72 -13.70 -20.37
N PRO A 108 3.94 -14.24 -20.22
CA PRO A 108 4.84 -13.81 -19.15
C PRO A 108 5.43 -12.39 -19.34
N PHE A 109 5.35 -11.78 -20.52
CA PHE A 109 5.72 -10.36 -20.71
C PHE A 109 4.82 -9.39 -19.94
N SER A 110 3.60 -9.81 -19.59
CA SER A 110 2.70 -9.03 -18.73
C SER A 110 3.33 -8.70 -17.37
N ALA A 111 4.27 -9.52 -16.89
CA ALA A 111 4.99 -9.28 -15.65
C ALA A 111 5.77 -7.96 -15.64
N PHE A 112 6.30 -7.50 -16.79
CA PHE A 112 6.98 -6.20 -16.88
C PHE A 112 6.02 -5.01 -16.68
N PHE A 113 4.81 -5.11 -17.22
CA PHE A 113 3.78 -4.08 -17.03
C PHE A 113 3.39 -3.97 -15.54
N TRP A 114 3.20 -5.13 -14.89
CA TRP A 114 2.91 -5.20 -13.47
C TRP A 114 4.10 -4.77 -12.61
N ALA A 115 5.35 -5.07 -13.03
CA ALA A 115 6.55 -4.58 -12.38
C ALA A 115 6.64 -3.05 -12.42
N GLY A 116 6.33 -2.41 -13.56
CA GLY A 116 6.28 -0.96 -13.67
C GLY A 116 5.26 -0.33 -12.71
N THR A 117 4.07 -0.92 -12.61
CA THR A 117 3.03 -0.48 -11.66
C THR A 117 3.45 -0.72 -10.21
N CYS A 118 4.14 -1.84 -9.93
CA CYS A 118 4.70 -2.13 -8.62
C CYS A 118 5.79 -1.11 -8.24
N PHE A 119 6.64 -0.70 -9.17
CA PHE A 119 7.68 0.30 -8.95
C PHE A 119 7.13 1.70 -8.67
N THR A 120 6.08 2.14 -9.38
CA THR A 120 5.43 3.42 -9.10
C THR A 120 4.78 3.39 -7.72
N MET A 121 4.15 2.27 -7.34
CA MET A 121 3.56 2.08 -6.00
C MET A 121 4.63 2.01 -4.91
N LEU A 122 5.77 1.37 -5.16
CA LEU A 122 6.93 1.32 -4.27
C LEU A 122 7.53 2.71 -4.06
N THR A 123 7.67 3.49 -5.13
CA THR A 123 8.14 4.87 -5.06
C THR A 123 7.15 5.71 -4.26
N TRP A 124 5.86 5.59 -4.53
CA TRP A 124 4.83 6.31 -3.79
C TRP A 124 4.85 5.99 -2.30
N THR A 125 4.88 4.70 -1.94
CA THR A 125 4.94 4.27 -0.54
C THR A 125 6.24 4.68 0.13
N TYR A 126 7.38 4.61 -0.56
CA TYR A 126 8.64 5.08 -0.01
C TYR A 126 8.59 6.57 0.35
N PHE A 127 8.00 7.40 -0.53
CA PHE A 127 7.95 8.86 -0.36
C PHE A 127 6.84 9.34 0.59
N ARG A 128 5.64 8.72 0.54
CA ARG A 128 4.42 9.20 1.22
C ARG A 128 3.93 8.33 2.38
N LEU A 129 4.38 7.09 2.54
CA LEU A 129 3.91 6.24 3.65
C LEU A 129 4.57 6.70 4.96
N PRO A 130 3.83 7.26 5.93
CA PRO A 130 4.36 7.60 7.24
C PRO A 130 4.61 6.34 8.06
N GLU A 131 5.56 6.36 8.99
CA GLU A 131 5.83 5.23 9.88
C GLU A 131 4.99 5.37 11.16
N PRO A 132 3.98 4.50 11.41
CA PRO A 132 3.11 4.62 12.60
C PRO A 132 3.73 4.00 13.87
N LYS A 133 4.98 3.53 13.84
CA LYS A 133 5.57 2.77 14.94
C LYS A 133 5.91 3.71 16.12
N GLY A 134 5.28 3.47 17.27
CA GLY A 134 5.65 4.12 18.54
C GLY A 134 4.92 5.42 18.88
N ARG A 135 3.83 5.75 18.18
CA ARG A 135 2.97 6.92 18.45
C ARG A 135 1.53 6.49 18.70
N THR A 136 0.87 7.14 19.65
CA THR A 136 -0.56 6.95 19.94
C THR A 136 -1.42 7.57 18.83
N TYR A 137 -2.67 7.10 18.68
CA TYR A 137 -3.60 7.63 17.68
C TYR A 137 -3.82 9.15 17.80
N GLY A 138 -3.76 9.70 19.01
CA GLY A 138 -3.87 11.14 19.26
C GLY A 138 -2.67 11.93 18.75
N GLU A 139 -1.46 11.42 18.93
CA GLU A 139 -0.22 12.05 18.45
C GLU A 139 -0.11 12.06 16.92
N LEU A 140 -0.59 11.00 16.26
CA LEU A 140 -0.66 10.93 14.80
C LEU A 140 -1.64 11.97 14.23
N ASP A 141 -2.82 12.15 14.84
CA ASP A 141 -3.82 13.15 14.43
C ASP A 141 -3.24 14.58 14.51
N VAL A 142 -2.48 14.89 15.57
CA VAL A 142 -1.80 16.19 15.76
C VAL A 142 -0.74 16.42 14.69
N LEU A 143 0.11 15.42 14.40
CA LEU A 143 1.16 15.54 13.38
C LEU A 143 0.58 15.65 11.96
N PHE A 144 -0.57 15.02 11.69
CA PHE A 144 -1.30 15.18 10.43
C PHE A 144 -1.87 16.61 10.28
N GLN A 145 -2.38 17.21 11.36
CA GLN A 145 -2.87 18.60 11.35
C GLN A 145 -1.73 19.63 11.22
N MET A 146 -0.57 19.35 11.78
CA MET A 146 0.62 20.20 11.62
C MET A 146 1.23 20.12 10.21
N GLY A 147 0.67 19.33 9.29
CA GLY A 147 1.16 19.22 7.91
C GLY A 147 2.57 18.64 7.81
N VAL A 148 3.04 17.92 8.83
CA VAL A 148 4.40 17.40 8.88
C VAL A 148 4.53 16.30 7.82
N GLY A 149 5.56 16.40 6.97
CA GLY A 149 5.78 15.41 5.92
C GLY A 149 5.92 13.99 6.47
N ALA A 150 5.33 13.01 5.77
CA ALA A 150 5.27 11.59 6.15
C ALA A 150 6.58 10.98 6.69
N ARG A 151 7.73 11.51 6.27
CA ARG A 151 9.07 11.04 6.69
C ARG A 151 9.57 11.58 8.03
N LYS A 152 9.03 12.70 8.51
CA LYS A 152 9.45 13.34 9.77
C LYS A 152 8.61 12.90 10.96
N PHE A 153 7.52 12.16 10.77
CA PHE A 153 6.70 11.62 11.87
C PHE A 153 7.51 10.82 12.91
N ALA A 154 8.55 10.11 12.48
CA ALA A 154 9.41 9.34 13.37
C ALA A 154 10.43 10.20 14.16
N THR A 155 10.75 11.41 13.67
CA THR A 155 11.81 12.27 14.21
C THR A 155 11.26 13.47 14.97
N THR A 156 10.02 13.87 14.71
CA THR A 156 9.36 14.96 15.44
C THR A 156 9.05 14.49 16.86
N LYS A 157 9.76 15.03 17.85
CA LYS A 157 9.39 14.90 19.27
C LYS A 157 8.17 15.78 19.51
N ILE A 158 7.03 15.16 19.84
CA ILE A 158 5.93 15.84 20.52
C ILE A 158 6.35 15.87 21.98
N ASP A 159 6.96 16.98 22.39
CA ASP A 159 7.13 17.32 23.80
C ASP A 159 5.96 18.25 24.14
N THR A 160 5.35 18.05 25.30
CA THR A 160 4.29 18.85 25.93
C THR A 160 2.84 18.47 25.62
N ASP A 161 2.15 18.00 26.68
CA ASP A 161 0.70 17.84 26.79
C ASP A 161 -0.08 19.13 26.40
N GLU A 162 0.56 20.30 26.42
CA GLU A 162 0.00 21.58 25.94
C GLU A 162 -0.31 21.60 24.43
N GLN A 163 0.51 20.96 23.58
CA GLN A 163 0.27 20.93 22.13
C GLN A 163 -0.90 20.01 21.78
N LEU A 164 -1.02 18.88 22.50
CA LEU A 164 -2.18 18.00 22.45
C LEU A 164 -3.45 18.73 22.91
N ALA A 165 -3.38 19.48 24.02
CA ALA A 165 -4.50 20.25 24.54
C ALA A 165 -4.95 21.36 23.59
N ALA A 166 -4.03 22.11 22.97
CA ALA A 166 -4.36 23.19 22.04
C ALA A 166 -5.06 22.69 20.77
N VAL A 167 -4.59 21.56 20.22
CA VAL A 167 -5.17 20.94 19.02
C VAL A 167 -6.54 20.30 19.31
N VAL A 168 -6.70 19.65 20.46
CA VAL A 168 -8.00 19.13 20.89
C VAL A 168 -9.01 20.26 21.10
N LYS A 169 -8.57 21.41 21.66
CA LYS A 169 -9.41 22.60 21.83
C LYS A 169 -9.89 23.15 20.49
N GLN A 170 -9.00 23.25 19.50
CA GLN A 170 -9.36 23.71 18.17
C GLN A 170 -10.31 22.72 17.44
N LYS A 171 -10.12 21.42 17.64
CA LYS A 171 -11.01 20.36 17.12
C LYS A 171 -12.43 20.43 17.69
N ASN A 172 -12.60 20.83 18.95
CA ASN A 172 -13.94 21.04 19.53
C ASN A 172 -14.61 22.29 18.96
N VAL A 173 -13.87 23.38 18.77
CA VAL A 173 -14.40 24.63 18.20
C VAL A 173 -14.88 24.44 16.75
N ASP A 174 -14.13 23.72 15.91
CA ASP A 174 -14.52 23.46 14.52
C ASP A 174 -15.78 22.57 14.41
N VAL A 175 -15.96 21.63 15.34
CA VAL A 175 -17.14 20.75 15.37
C VAL A 175 -18.37 21.54 15.80
N GLU A 176 -18.24 22.39 16.84
CA GLU A 176 -19.30 23.27 17.31
C GLU A 176 -19.76 24.24 16.20
N HIS A 177 -18.81 24.74 15.40
CA HIS A 177 -19.11 25.66 14.32
C HIS A 177 -19.84 25.00 13.13
N ILE A 178 -19.66 23.68 12.94
CA ILE A 178 -20.39 22.89 11.93
C ILE A 178 -21.81 22.55 12.43
N GLU A 179 -21.98 22.22 13.70
CA GLU A 179 -23.31 21.95 14.26
C GLU A 179 -24.19 23.21 14.33
N LEU A 180 -23.62 24.39 14.53
CA LEU A 180 -24.35 25.67 14.49
C LEU A 180 -24.77 26.12 13.08
N LYS A 181 -24.34 25.42 12.02
CA LYS A 181 -24.68 25.72 10.62
C LYS A 181 -25.63 24.70 9.98
N LEU A 182 -26.10 23.73 10.77
CA LEU A 182 -27.18 22.79 10.43
C LEU A 182 -28.47 23.22 11.13
#